data_AF-A0A5E6PI87-F1
#
_entry.id   AF-A0A5E6PI87-F1
#
_cell.length_a   1.000
_cell.length_b   1.000
_cell.length_c   1.000
_cell.angle_alpha   90.00
_cell.angle_beta   90.00
_cell.angle_gamma   90.00
#
_symmetry.space_group_name_H-M   'P 1'
#
loop_
_entity.id
_entity.type
_entity.pdbx_description
1 polymer ?
#
loop_
_entity_poly.entity_id
_entity_poly.type
_entity_poly.pdbx_seq_one_letter_code
_entity_poly.pdbx_strand_id
1 'polypeptide(L)' 'MKCVAMEGLIEESKELLEEIEKGAVLDAGLIGAAQKVEHYEIAAYGTLIAMAKHLKLDDAAVLLAATLAEEKAAD' A
#
# COMPACT_ATOMS: atom_id res chain seq x y z
N MET A 1 7.89 16.01 -1.29
CA MET A 1 6.62 16.15 -2.03
C MET A 1 5.57 15.31 -1.33
N LYS A 2 4.31 15.71 -1.32
CA LYS A 2 3.22 14.93 -0.72
C LYS A 2 2.72 13.87 -1.71
N CYS A 3 2.48 12.64 -1.26
CA CYS A 3 1.88 11.59 -2.08
C CYS A 3 0.35 11.73 -2.06
N VAL A 4 -0.20 12.33 -3.12
CA VAL A 4 -1.66 12.58 -3.23
C VAL A 4 -2.45 11.27 -3.35
N ALA A 5 -1.87 10.24 -3.98
CA ALA A 5 -2.53 8.94 -4.12
C ALA A 5 -2.72 8.24 -2.76
N MET A 6 -1.66 8.17 -1.95
CA MET A 6 -1.73 7.58 -0.60
C MET A 6 -2.67 8.38 0.31
N GLU A 7 -2.65 9.71 0.23
CA GLU A 7 -3.62 10.53 0.97
C GLU A 7 -5.06 10.16 0.62
N GLY A 8 -5.38 10.00 -0.66
CA GLY A 8 -6.73 9.60 -1.08
C GLY A 8 -7.18 8.25 -0.50
N LEU A 9 -6.29 7.25 -0.44
CA LEU A 9 -6.59 5.94 0.14
C LEU A 9 -6.84 6.01 1.65
N ILE A 10 -6.08 6.87 2.34
CA ILE A 10 -6.27 7.11 3.78
C ILE A 10 -7.58 7.83 4.05
N GLU A 11 -7.94 8.84 3.24
CA GLU A 11 -9.23 9.54 3.40
C GLU A 11 -10.41 8.60 3.13
N GLU A 12 -10.34 7.71 2.14
CA GLU A 12 -11.37 6.68 1.93
C GLU A 12 -11.61 5.82 3.20
N SER A 13 -10.53 5.42 3.88
CA SER A 13 -10.63 4.65 5.13
C SER A 13 -11.29 5.45 6.25
N LYS A 14 -11.10 6.78 6.29
CA LYS A 14 -11.72 7.67 7.28
C LYS A 14 -13.20 7.89 6.98
N GLU A 15 -13.58 8.06 5.72
CA GLU A 15 -14.99 8.18 5.33
C GLU A 15 -15.79 6.94 5.79
N LEU A 16 -15.24 5.73 5.66
CA LEU A 16 -15.86 4.53 6.18
C LEU A 16 -16.09 4.58 7.71
N LEU A 17 -15.13 5.09 8.47
CA LEU A 17 -15.24 5.23 9.93
C LEU A 17 -16.32 6.26 10.34
N GLU A 18 -16.55 7.27 9.51
CA GLU A 18 -17.53 8.33 9.76
C GLU A 18 -18.95 7.91 9.36
N GLU A 19 -19.09 7.14 8.27
CA GLU A 19 -20.39 6.80 7.68
C GLU A 19 -20.99 5.48 8.17
N ILE A 20 -20.16 4.52 8.61
CA ILE A 20 -20.62 3.17 8.95
C ILE A 20 -20.52 2.92 10.45
N GLU A 21 -21.64 2.46 11.04
CA GLU A 21 -21.66 2.04 12.44
C GLU A 21 -20.71 0.87 12.71
N LYS A 22 -20.17 0.82 13.93
CA LYS A 22 -19.28 -0.26 14.36
C LYS A 22 -19.98 -1.62 14.23
N GLY A 23 -19.30 -2.54 13.54
CA GLY A 23 -19.76 -3.90 13.35
C GLY A 23 -19.09 -4.55 12.14
N ALA A 24 -19.52 -5.76 11.81
CA ALA A 24 -18.89 -6.57 10.77
C ALA A 24 -18.84 -5.90 9.38
N VAL A 25 -19.78 -4.99 9.08
CA VAL A 25 -19.79 -4.23 7.81
C VAL A 25 -18.65 -3.21 7.77
N LEU A 26 -18.44 -2.47 8.86
CA LEU A 26 -17.32 -1.53 8.97
C LEU A 26 -15.98 -2.28 8.91
N ASP A 27 -15.85 -3.39 9.65
CA ASP A 27 -14.62 -4.19 9.66
C ASP A 27 -14.27 -4.69 8.24
N ALA A 28 -15.26 -5.21 7.50
CA ALA A 28 -15.06 -5.63 6.12
C ALA A 28 -14.67 -4.47 5.19
N GLY A 29 -15.27 -3.30 5.38
CA GLY A 29 -14.91 -2.08 4.64
C GLY A 29 -13.48 -1.64 4.91
N LEU A 30 -13.06 -1.61 6.18
CA LEU A 30 -11.71 -1.23 6.59
C LEU A 30 -10.65 -2.21 6.09
N ILE A 31 -10.92 -3.51 6.12
CA ILE A 31 -10.03 -4.52 5.53
C ILE A 31 -9.89 -4.27 4.02
N GLY A 32 -11.00 -4.03 3.31
CA GLY A 32 -10.96 -3.74 1.88
C GLY A 32 -10.20 -2.44 1.57
N ALA A 33 -10.33 -1.40 2.40
CA ALA A 33 -9.58 -0.16 2.25
C ALA A 33 -8.08 -0.35 2.53
N ALA A 34 -7.72 -1.15 3.54
CA ALA A 34 -6.33 -1.51 3.81
C ALA A 34 -5.70 -2.29 2.65
N GLN A 35 -6.39 -3.27 2.07
CA GLN A 35 -5.90 -4.00 0.89
C GLN A 35 -5.65 -3.08 -0.32
N LYS A 36 -6.43 -2.01 -0.49
CA LYS A 36 -6.14 -1.00 -1.53
C LYS A 36 -4.83 -0.26 -1.27
N VAL A 37 -4.49 0.01 -0.01
CA VAL A 37 -3.20 0.58 0.40
C VAL A 37 -2.07 -0.39 0.04
N GLU A 38 -2.18 -1.66 0.44
CA GLU A 38 -1.17 -2.69 0.15
C GLU A 38 -0.96 -2.86 -1.37
N HIS A 39 -2.03 -2.93 -2.15
CA HIS A 39 -1.94 -2.98 -3.62
C HIS A 39 -1.19 -1.77 -4.22
N TYR A 40 -1.41 -0.56 -3.67
CA TYR A 40 -0.68 0.63 -4.10
C TYR A 40 0.82 0.50 -3.81
N GLU A 41 1.18 0.02 -2.62
CA GLU A 41 2.56 -0.17 -2.20
C GLU A 41 3.26 -1.28 -3.00
N ILE A 42 2.59 -2.40 -3.23
CA ILE A 42 3.07 -3.50 -4.08
C ILE A 42 3.41 -3.00 -5.49
N ALA A 43 2.53 -2.19 -6.10
CA ALA A 43 2.77 -1.61 -7.41
C ALA A 43 3.95 -0.62 -7.40
N ALA A 44 4.06 0.21 -6.34
CA ALA A 44 5.14 1.16 -6.18
C ALA A 44 6.50 0.47 -5.99
N TYR A 45 6.61 -0.48 -5.08
CA TYR A 45 7.84 -1.24 -4.84
C TYR A 45 8.24 -2.07 -6.05
N GLY A 46 7.30 -2.72 -6.74
CA GLY A 46 7.57 -3.43 -7.99
C GLY A 46 8.23 -2.52 -9.04
N THR A 47 7.73 -1.29 -9.18
CA THR A 47 8.29 -0.27 -10.07
C THR A 47 9.68 0.18 -9.63
N LEU A 48 9.87 0.47 -8.33
CA LEU A 48 11.15 0.89 -7.78
C LEU A 48 12.24 -0.17 -7.94
N ILE A 49 11.91 -1.45 -7.75
CA ILE A 49 12.85 -2.57 -7.98
C ILE A 49 13.29 -2.61 -9.45
N ALA A 50 12.36 -2.46 -10.39
CA ALA A 50 12.70 -2.44 -11.82
C ALA A 50 13.64 -1.27 -12.16
N MET A 51 13.37 -0.08 -11.59
CA MET A 51 14.23 1.10 -11.76
C MET A 51 15.62 0.89 -11.13
N ALA A 52 15.68 0.37 -9.90
CA ALA A 52 16.95 0.10 -9.20
C ALA A 52 17.83 -0.88 -10.00
N LYS A 53 17.24 -1.95 -10.54
CA LYS A 53 17.95 -2.90 -11.43
C LYS A 53 18.46 -2.22 -12.70
N HIS A 54 17.66 -1.35 -13.32
CA HIS A 54 18.08 -0.62 -14.52
C HIS A 54 19.27 0.31 -14.24
N LEU A 55 19.28 0.94 -13.07
CA LEU A 55 20.34 1.85 -12.61
C LEU A 55 21.55 1.13 -11.98
N LYS A 56 21.54 -0.21 -11.92
CA LYS A 56 22.58 -1.05 -11.28
C LYS A 56 22.79 -0.75 -9.79
N LEU A 57 21.70 -0.44 -9.09
CA LEU A 57 21.66 -0.21 -7.65
C LEU A 57 21.22 -1.50 -6.94
N ASP A 58 22.07 -2.53 -6.97
CA ASP A 58 21.71 -3.89 -6.55
C ASP A 58 21.33 -3.98 -5.06
N ASP A 59 22.06 -3.28 -4.18
CA ASP A 59 21.75 -3.24 -2.73
C ASP A 59 20.36 -2.63 -2.47
N ALA A 60 20.01 -1.57 -3.20
CA ALA A 60 18.68 -0.96 -3.10
C ALA A 60 17.60 -1.91 -3.62
N ALA A 61 17.85 -2.62 -4.73
CA ALA A 61 16.91 -3.59 -5.27
C ALA A 61 16.64 -4.74 -4.29
N VAL A 62 17.64 -5.18 -3.52
CA VAL A 62 17.47 -6.19 -2.46
C VAL A 62 16.60 -5.67 -1.32
N LEU A 63 16.88 -4.46 -0.82
CA LEU A 63 16.09 -3.86 0.26
C LEU A 63 14.63 -3.63 -0.16
N LEU A 64 14.42 -3.08 -1.35
CA LEU A 64 13.07 -2.87 -1.90
C LEU A 64 12.31 -4.18 -2.13
N ALA A 65 13.02 -5.25 -2.51
CA ALA A 65 12.41 -6.57 -2.66
C ALA A 65 12.02 -7.21 -1.32
N ALA A 66 12.77 -6.92 -0.24
CA ALA A 66 12.39 -7.35 1.11
C ALA A 66 11.09 -6.66 1.54
N THR A 67 10.99 -5.34 1.38
CA THR A 67 9.75 -4.62 1.69
C THR A 67 8.58 -5.07 0.82
N LEU A 68 8.79 -5.28 -0.48
CA LEU A 68 7.75 -5.85 -1.35
C LEU A 68 7.24 -7.22 -0.86
N ALA A 69 8.09 -8.03 -0.23
CA ALA A 69 7.69 -9.32 0.32
C ALA A 69 6.85 -9.16 1.60
N GLU A 70 7.16 -8.14 2.41
CA GLU A 70 6.37 -7.76 3.59
C GLU A 70 4.97 -7.27 3.17
N GLU A 71 4.85 -6.36 2.19
CA GLU A 71 3.53 -5.86 1.76
C GLU A 71 2.67 -6.98 1.12
N LYS A 72 3.30 -7.87 0.34
CA LYS A 72 2.60 -9.05 -0.20
C LYS A 72 2.13 -10.05 0.86
N ALA A 73 2.71 -10.01 2.06
CA ALA A 73 2.29 -10.83 3.18
C ALA A 73 1.22 -10.13 4.03
N ALA A 74 1.10 -8.81 3.92
CA ALA A 74 0.09 -7.99 4.60
C ALA A 74 -1.25 -7.92 3.82
N ASP A 75 -1.19 -7.94 2.49
CA ASP A 75 -2.35 -8.01 1.57
C ASP A 75 -3.23 -9.26 1.77
#